data_AF-A0A1P8V0R2-F1
#
_entry.id   AF-A0A1P8V0R2-F1
#
_cell.length_a   1.000
_cell.length_b   1.000
_cell.length_c   1.000
_cell.angle_alpha   90.00
_cell.angle_beta   90.00
_cell.angle_gamma   90.00
#
_symmetry.space_group_name_H-M   'P 1'
#
loop_
_entity.id
_entity.type
_entity.pdbx_description
1 polymer ?
#
loop_
_entity_poly.entity_id
_entity_poly.type
_entity_poly.pdbx_seq_one_letter_code
_entity_poly.pdbx_strand_id
1 'polypeptide(L)'
;MIANSVSESYARTLPENTICGIMPSWDNTARRGLSAHMAYGANPGRFRYWLNQIARKRLEGSYRQELFVNAWNEWAEKAMLEPTQSYGDLYLQVLGSQIAAPAEAGGAEELQPQKEKRLSASV
;
A
#
# COMPACT_ATOMS: atom_id res chain seq x y z
N MET A 1 -7.81 -14.90 5.93
CA MET A 1 -6.99 -14.53 4.76
C MET A 1 -5.74 -13.76 5.16
N ILE A 2 -5.86 -12.49 5.61
CA ILE A 2 -4.69 -11.62 5.87
C ILE A 2 -3.69 -12.27 6.82
N ALA A 3 -4.13 -12.72 8.01
CA ALA A 3 -3.25 -13.35 9.01
C ALA A 3 -2.47 -14.55 8.45
N ASN A 4 -3.13 -15.44 7.71
CA ASN A 4 -2.48 -16.60 7.09
C ASN A 4 -1.51 -16.17 5.99
N SER A 5 -1.88 -15.18 5.17
CA SER A 5 -1.02 -14.71 4.07
C SER A 5 0.28 -14.07 4.54
N VAL A 6 0.36 -13.62 5.80
CA VAL A 6 1.58 -13.01 6.38
C VAL A 6 2.19 -13.85 7.49
N SER A 7 1.71 -15.09 7.69
CA SER A 7 2.28 -15.97 8.71
C SER A 7 3.63 -16.51 8.23
N GLU A 8 4.57 -16.60 9.16
CA GLU A 8 5.89 -17.15 8.88
C GLU A 8 5.81 -18.63 8.48
N SER A 9 4.92 -19.39 9.13
CA SER A 9 4.66 -20.79 8.79
C SER A 9 4.26 -20.98 7.33
N TYR A 10 3.43 -20.07 6.78
CA TYR A 10 3.05 -20.10 5.37
C TYR A 10 4.18 -19.61 4.47
N ALA A 11 4.88 -18.53 4.86
CA ALA A 11 5.99 -18.00 4.06
C ALA A 11 7.10 -19.06 3.85
N ARG A 12 7.40 -19.86 4.88
CA ARG A 12 8.41 -20.94 4.82
C ARG A 12 8.05 -22.10 3.89
N THR A 13 6.77 -22.25 3.50
CA THR A 13 6.36 -23.30 2.54
C THR A 13 6.49 -22.86 1.08
N LEU A 14 6.79 -21.59 0.83
CA LEU A 14 6.85 -21.03 -0.51
C LEU A 14 8.24 -21.22 -1.15
N PRO A 15 8.32 -21.41 -2.48
CA PRO A 15 9.58 -21.36 -3.20
C PRO A 15 10.33 -20.04 -2.98
N GLU A 16 11.66 -20.08 -3.00
CA GLU A 16 12.52 -18.88 -2.81
C GLU A 16 12.27 -17.77 -3.83
N ASN A 17 11.84 -18.12 -5.04
CA ASN A 17 11.54 -17.19 -6.11
C ASN A 17 10.08 -16.68 -6.11
N THR A 18 9.40 -16.75 -4.97
CA THR A 18 8.02 -16.28 -4.86
C THR A 18 7.95 -14.76 -4.67
N ILE A 19 7.22 -14.08 -5.55
CA ILE A 19 6.83 -12.67 -5.38
C ILE A 19 5.58 -12.61 -4.50
N CYS A 20 5.58 -11.72 -3.51
CA CYS A 20 4.41 -11.49 -2.67
C CYS A 20 3.27 -10.85 -3.47
N GLY A 21 2.05 -11.34 -3.26
CA GLY A 21 0.85 -10.83 -3.91
C GLY A 21 -0.13 -10.19 -2.93
N ILE A 22 -0.84 -9.17 -3.37
CA ILE A 22 -1.97 -8.56 -2.66
C ILE A 22 -3.12 -8.27 -3.63
N MET A 23 -4.34 -8.17 -3.12
CA MET A 23 -5.51 -7.74 -3.88
C MET A 23 -6.45 -6.82 -3.08
N PRO A 24 -7.12 -5.84 -3.71
CA PRO A 24 -8.09 -4.95 -3.06
C PRO A 24 -9.29 -5.67 -2.42
N SER A 25 -9.74 -6.75 -3.06
CA SER A 25 -10.89 -7.57 -2.70
C SER A 25 -10.87 -8.87 -3.52
N TRP A 26 -11.79 -9.79 -3.22
CA TRP A 26 -12.04 -10.98 -4.03
C TRP A 26 -13.49 -11.45 -3.87
N ASP A 27 -14.21 -11.60 -4.97
CA ASP A 27 -15.56 -12.15 -5.04
C ASP A 27 -15.86 -12.51 -6.49
N ASN A 28 -15.83 -13.81 -6.80
CA ASN A 28 -16.09 -14.33 -8.15
C ASN A 28 -17.48 -14.96 -8.30
N THR A 29 -18.45 -14.54 -7.47
CA THR A 29 -19.85 -14.97 -7.54
C THR A 29 -20.47 -14.73 -8.92
N ALA A 30 -20.11 -13.65 -9.60
CA ALA A 30 -20.58 -13.33 -10.95
C ALA A 30 -20.26 -14.43 -11.98
N ARG A 31 -19.13 -15.13 -11.84
CA ARG A 31 -18.71 -16.22 -12.75
C ARG A 31 -19.05 -17.61 -12.22
N ARG A 32 -19.02 -17.81 -10.89
CA ARG A 32 -19.05 -19.14 -10.27
C ARG A 32 -20.33 -19.44 -9.49
N GLY A 33 -21.23 -18.47 -9.33
CA GLY A 33 -22.47 -18.64 -8.58
C GLY A 33 -22.22 -19.19 -7.18
N LEU A 34 -22.88 -20.31 -6.84
CA LEU A 34 -22.77 -20.95 -5.53
C LEU A 34 -21.40 -21.60 -5.26
N SER A 35 -20.58 -21.82 -6.29
CA SER A 35 -19.23 -22.38 -6.15
C SER A 35 -18.14 -21.31 -6.01
N ALA A 36 -18.53 -20.07 -5.74
CA ALA A 36 -17.63 -18.94 -5.62
C ALA A 36 -16.79 -18.94 -4.34
N HIS A 37 -15.71 -18.16 -4.38
CA HIS A 37 -14.92 -17.80 -3.21
C HIS A 37 -14.99 -16.30 -3.02
N MET A 38 -15.07 -15.87 -1.76
CA MET A 38 -15.16 -14.47 -1.40
C MET A 38 -14.24 -14.13 -0.23
N ALA A 39 -13.56 -13.00 -0.33
CA ALA A 39 -12.89 -12.33 0.77
C ALA A 39 -13.86 -11.37 1.45
N TYR A 40 -14.58 -11.86 2.46
CA TYR A 40 -15.64 -11.08 3.09
C TYR A 40 -15.11 -9.81 3.79
N GLY A 41 -15.85 -8.71 3.62
CA GLY A 41 -15.59 -7.42 4.28
C GLY A 41 -14.45 -6.62 3.69
N ALA A 42 -14.03 -6.89 2.45
CA ALA A 42 -13.01 -6.10 1.76
C ALA A 42 -13.45 -4.64 1.58
N ASN A 43 -12.55 -3.72 1.88
CA ASN A 43 -12.71 -2.27 1.75
C ASN A 43 -11.31 -1.60 1.78
N PRO A 44 -11.19 -0.31 1.42
CA PRO A 44 -9.90 0.38 1.40
C PRO A 44 -9.12 0.33 2.74
N GLY A 45 -9.82 0.37 3.88
CA GLY A 45 -9.20 0.28 5.20
C GLY A 45 -8.58 -1.09 5.48
N ARG A 46 -9.26 -2.19 5.12
CA ARG A 46 -8.68 -3.54 5.21
C ARG A 46 -7.55 -3.77 4.23
N PHE A 47 -7.64 -3.20 3.03
CA PHE A 47 -6.54 -3.23 2.07
C PHE A 47 -5.30 -2.53 2.60
N ARG A 48 -5.45 -1.32 3.19
CA ARG A 48 -4.35 -0.62 3.90
C ARG A 48 -3.74 -1.48 4.98
N TYR A 49 -4.58 -2.09 5.83
CA TYR A 49 -4.09 -2.97 6.88
C TYR A 49 -3.28 -4.14 6.32
N TRP A 50 -3.77 -4.81 5.27
CA TRP A 50 -3.05 -5.92 4.65
C TRP A 50 -1.72 -5.48 4.03
N LEU A 51 -1.73 -4.36 3.29
CA LEU A 51 -0.53 -3.79 2.67
C LEU A 51 0.54 -3.50 3.72
N ASN A 52 0.17 -2.91 4.86
CA ASN A 52 1.09 -2.68 5.98
C ASN A 52 1.67 -3.97 6.56
N GLN A 53 0.87 -5.04 6.65
CA GLN A 53 1.37 -6.33 7.13
C GLN A 53 2.35 -6.96 6.14
N ILE A 54 2.08 -6.87 4.83
CA ILE A 54 2.99 -7.38 3.80
C ILE A 54 4.30 -6.60 3.82
N ALA A 55 4.23 -5.27 3.82
CA ALA A 55 5.42 -4.41 3.87
C ALA A 55 6.33 -4.77 5.05
N ARG A 56 5.76 -5.00 6.24
CA ARG A 56 6.51 -5.31 7.46
C ARG A 56 7.04 -6.73 7.57
N LYS A 57 6.36 -7.71 6.98
CA LYS A 57 6.59 -9.14 7.28
C LYS A 57 7.00 -9.99 6.09
N ARG A 58 6.78 -9.49 4.88
CA ARG A 58 6.83 -10.32 3.65
C ARG A 58 7.66 -9.68 2.54
N LEU A 59 7.68 -8.36 2.44
CA LEU A 59 8.29 -7.67 1.29
C LEU A 59 9.81 -7.87 1.20
N GLU A 60 10.52 -7.86 2.33
CA GLU A 60 11.98 -8.08 2.37
C GLU A 60 12.37 -9.46 1.84
N GLY A 61 11.58 -10.50 2.16
CA GLY A 61 11.76 -11.86 1.66
C GLY A 61 11.02 -12.16 0.35
N SER A 62 10.40 -11.15 -0.26
CA SER A 62 9.78 -11.30 -1.58
C SER A 62 10.87 -11.41 -2.64
N TYR A 63 10.66 -12.26 -3.65
CA TYR A 63 11.62 -12.34 -4.75
C TYR A 63 11.79 -10.98 -5.41
N ARG A 64 13.05 -10.55 -5.55
CA ARG A 64 13.45 -9.22 -6.06
C ARG A 64 12.88 -8.04 -5.25
N GLN A 65 12.38 -8.30 -4.03
CA GLN A 65 11.70 -7.32 -3.17
C GLN A 65 10.51 -6.63 -3.86
N GLU A 66 9.86 -7.33 -4.78
CA GLU A 66 8.71 -6.81 -5.54
C GLU A 66 7.39 -7.16 -4.85
N LEU A 67 6.36 -6.35 -5.11
CA LEU A 67 4.97 -6.60 -4.71
C LEU A 67 4.10 -6.70 -5.96
N PHE A 68 3.40 -7.81 -6.12
CA PHE A 68 2.40 -7.97 -7.17
C PHE A 68 1.01 -7.56 -6.67
N VAL A 69 0.33 -6.68 -7.40
CA VAL A 69 -1.03 -6.24 -7.06
C VAL A 69 -2.01 -6.81 -8.08
N ASN A 70 -2.89 -7.70 -7.63
CA ASN A 70 -3.98 -8.25 -8.43
C ASN A 70 -5.29 -7.48 -8.11
N ALA A 71 -5.91 -6.79 -9.05
CA ALA A 71 -5.43 -6.35 -10.35
C ALA A 71 -5.66 -4.84 -10.49
N TRP A 72 -5.30 -4.28 -11.64
CA TRP A 72 -5.82 -2.95 -12.00
C TRP A 72 -7.35 -2.98 -12.08
N ASN A 73 -7.93 -3.90 -12.88
CA ASN A 73 -9.34 -3.88 -13.25
C ASN A 73 -9.97 -5.29 -13.48
N GLU A 74 -9.76 -6.25 -12.58
CA GLU A 74 -10.42 -7.57 -12.67
C GLU A 74 -11.87 -7.56 -12.13
N TRP A 75 -12.77 -6.95 -12.90
CA TRP A 75 -14.14 -6.62 -12.50
C TRP A 75 -14.95 -7.83 -12.06
N ALA A 76 -14.79 -8.95 -12.74
CA ALA A 76 -15.57 -10.16 -12.48
C ALA A 76 -15.18 -10.89 -11.18
N GLU A 77 -14.04 -10.53 -10.57
CA GLU A 77 -13.58 -11.09 -9.29
C GLU A 77 -13.52 -10.02 -8.19
N LYS A 78 -14.09 -8.84 -8.43
CA LYS A 78 -14.07 -7.69 -7.49
C LYS A 78 -12.67 -7.20 -7.08
N ALA A 79 -11.59 -7.63 -7.73
CA ALA A 79 -10.21 -7.22 -7.43
C ALA A 79 -9.79 -5.90 -8.14
N MET A 80 -10.49 -4.79 -7.87
CA MET A 80 -10.31 -3.49 -8.55
C MET A 80 -9.44 -2.56 -7.73
N LEU A 81 -8.32 -2.16 -8.33
CA LEU A 81 -7.56 -1.00 -7.89
C LEU A 81 -8.00 0.28 -8.62
N GLU A 82 -8.52 0.13 -9.84
CA GLU A 82 -9.12 1.17 -10.66
C GLU A 82 -10.19 1.95 -9.87
N PRO A 83 -10.28 3.29 -10.04
CA PRO A 83 -11.29 4.09 -9.37
C PRO A 83 -12.71 3.60 -9.64
N THR A 84 -13.52 3.54 -8.58
CA THR A 84 -14.90 3.04 -8.65
C THR A 84 -15.89 4.10 -8.18
N GLN A 85 -17.18 3.94 -8.51
CA GLN A 85 -18.23 4.83 -7.97
C GLN A 85 -18.34 4.74 -6.45
N SER A 86 -18.11 3.57 -5.85
CA SER A 86 -18.28 3.35 -4.40
C SER A 86 -17.14 3.90 -3.56
N TYR A 87 -15.91 3.84 -4.07
CA TYR A 87 -14.72 4.20 -3.29
C TYR A 87 -13.83 5.26 -3.96
N GLY A 88 -14.22 5.82 -5.11
CA GLY A 88 -13.38 6.73 -5.87
C GLY A 88 -12.00 6.12 -6.11
N ASP A 89 -10.96 6.93 -5.89
CA ASP A 89 -9.55 6.58 -5.98
C ASP A 89 -8.93 6.11 -4.64
N LEU A 90 -9.73 5.82 -3.60
CA LEU A 90 -9.21 5.52 -2.25
C LEU A 90 -8.22 4.35 -2.22
N TYR A 91 -8.39 3.33 -3.06
CA TYR A 91 -7.44 2.23 -3.18
C TYR A 91 -6.07 2.68 -3.70
N LEU A 92 -6.05 3.61 -4.68
CA LEU A 92 -4.81 4.22 -5.19
C LEU A 92 -4.18 5.13 -4.15
N GLN A 93 -4.96 5.92 -3.42
CA GLN A 93 -4.45 6.75 -2.33
C GLN A 93 -3.81 5.90 -1.23
N VAL A 94 -4.44 4.79 -0.86
CA VAL A 94 -3.88 3.83 0.10
C VAL A 94 -2.55 3.28 -0.41
N LEU A 95 -2.52 2.78 -1.64
CA LEU A 95 -1.31 2.23 -2.25
C LEU A 95 -0.21 3.28 -2.29
N GLY A 96 -0.47 4.45 -2.86
CA GLY A 96 0.45 5.58 -2.96
C GLY A 96 1.02 6.00 -1.61
N SER A 97 0.18 6.09 -0.57
CA SER A 97 0.63 6.44 0.78
C SER A 97 1.57 5.41 1.44
N GLN A 98 1.64 4.19 0.91
CA GLN A 98 2.52 3.13 1.43
C GLN A 98 3.75 2.86 0.55
N ILE A 99 3.68 3.17 -0.75
CA ILE A 99 4.79 2.92 -1.68
C ILE A 99 5.56 4.19 -2.06
N ALA A 100 4.98 5.38 -1.86
CA ALA A 100 5.76 6.59 -1.94
C ALA A 100 6.84 6.51 -0.85
N ALA A 101 8.10 6.74 -1.24
CA ALA A 101 9.13 7.09 -0.27
C ALA A 101 8.58 8.20 0.63
N PRO A 102 8.95 8.28 1.92
CA PRO A 102 8.70 9.51 2.66
C PRO A 102 9.20 10.62 1.77
N ALA A 103 8.30 11.55 1.38
CA ALA A 103 8.72 12.74 0.69
C ALA A 103 9.94 13.24 1.47
N GLU A 104 11.09 13.35 0.79
CA GLU A 104 12.28 13.97 1.34
C GLU A 104 11.78 15.08 2.27
N ALA A 105 12.12 14.99 3.56
CA ALA A 105 11.79 16.02 4.52
C ALA A 105 12.49 17.29 4.04
N GLY A 106 11.86 17.97 3.09
CA GLY A 106 12.38 19.11 2.37
C GLY A 106 12.67 20.15 3.41
N GLY A 107 13.92 20.59 3.42
CA GLY A 107 14.55 21.31 4.51
C GLY A 107 13.62 22.33 5.14
N ALA A 108 13.42 22.19 6.45
CA ALA A 108 13.17 23.36 7.27
C ALA A 108 14.38 24.27 7.04
N GLU A 109 14.20 25.27 6.16
CA GLU A 109 15.17 26.33 5.95
C GLU A 109 15.33 27.02 7.31
N GLU A 110 16.43 26.72 7.97
CA GLU A 110 16.82 27.31 9.24
C GLU A 110 17.00 28.82 8.99
N LEU A 111 16.00 29.61 9.41
CA LEU A 111 16.02 31.06 9.35
C LEU A 111 17.25 31.57 10.09
N GLN A 112 18.31 31.91 9.35
CA GLN A 112 19.47 32.57 9.91
C GLN A 112 19.04 33.92 10.49
N PRO A 113 19.45 34.26 11.73
CA PRO A 113 19.13 35.54 12.31
C PRO A 113 19.79 36.66 11.50
N GLN A 114 18.96 37.59 11.02
CA GLN A 114 19.39 38.81 10.34
C GLN A 114 20.37 39.58 11.24
N LYS A 115 21.58 39.85 10.74
CA LYS A 115 22.52 40.78 11.38
C LYS A 115 21.92 42.18 11.38
N GLU A 116 21.53 42.67 12.55
CA GLU A 116 21.14 44.06 12.75
C GLU A 116 22.28 44.99 12.30
N LYS A 117 21.99 45.85 11.32
CA LYS A 117 22.87 46.96 10.95
C LYS A 117 22.80 48.00 12.06
N ARG A 118 23.83 48.03 12.91
CA ARG A 118 24.05 49.13 13.86
C ARG A 118 24.39 50.39 13.06
N LEU A 119 23.43 51.31 12.93
CA LEU A 119 23.74 52.67 12.48
C LEU A 119 24.57 53.36 13.58
N SER A 120 25.84 53.62 13.27
CA SER A 120 26.64 54.60 14.01
C SER A 120 26.22 56.00 13.55
N ALA A 121 25.46 56.71 14.39
CA ALA A 121 25.35 58.16 14.26
C ALA A 121 26.54 58.78 15.00
N SER A 122 27.46 59.37 14.25
CA SER A 122 28.33 60.43 14.75
C SER A 122 27.60 61.75 14.56
N VAL A 123 27.26 62.44 15.67
CA VAL A 123 27.41 63.88 15.88
C VAL A 123 27.52 64.09 17.39
#